data_AF-A0A821IH26-F1
#
_entry.id   AF-A0A821IH26-F1
#
_cell.length_a   1.000
_cell.length_b   1.000
_cell.length_c   1.000
_cell.angle_alpha   90.00
_cell.angle_beta   90.00
_cell.angle_gamma   90.00
#
_symmetry.space_group_name_H-M   'P 1'
#
loop_
_entity.id
_entity.type
_entity.pdbx_description
1 polymer ?
#
loop_
_entity_poly.entity_id
_entity_poly.type
_entity_poly.pdbx_seq_one_letter_code
_entity_poly.pdbx_strand_id
1 'polypeptide(L)'
;MNSTSITFRLIFFLKIFSSLYARLPCEIHDDEIACQSSEFYNFNSSSMNSSMTRSVQAIHLINGYYSGMLAENIHNLTIVDYSYKAFLSPFISPSTLHNLFIDHTVLSIFPAWLCTYNKNLSVIAIDYSYIEQIVEHDLHLCLNLRTLRIRNSDLRQFTNSYDVELFLSNLHLSHNHLTEISREHGLNLNQFPYLRSLDLSNNQIKTVSSDNFDRTSSLKQLNLSHNHLENFQFNNMCHLIFLEKFDLRGNNYLNINENWYDYLPYLINIYLPYAYFCCNYKKNLPSLYEKNNKKLKSDKTLSLFNNENKNKPRDESNTISVSFHLDQVCLPLPDQMTQCESLFTSAFIRFIFSIIVFVSVISNLTALIISLCRLITSSYNRWSISTVLSSNLALADFISSIYLVLVGIIDIRFNERFYIKTQLWTNSHLCTIAGFIYIFGIQSSIYALTLLTFERFYTILFSFKRQTPWPPKFTLTFISLGWLISFIVASLPLININNFHANSLCVPFRVENVFDRLYLFLLITFDICFIAIIITCNGLICFNFSKSHVHTSNDARATLKILTLVIAICISR
;
A
#
# COMPACT_ATOMS: atom_id res chain seq x y z
N MET A 1 8.78 22.21 32.87
CA MET A 1 7.52 22.29 32.08
C MET A 1 7.73 21.67 30.67
N ASN A 2 8.45 20.55 30.55
CA ASN A 2 8.76 19.94 29.23
C ASN A 2 8.02 18.59 29.01
N SER A 3 7.08 18.26 29.90
CA SER A 3 6.42 16.95 29.98
C SER A 3 5.54 16.65 28.76
N THR A 4 4.95 17.68 28.15
CA THR A 4 4.05 17.56 26.97
C THR A 4 4.74 17.00 25.72
N SER A 5 6.04 17.30 25.53
CA SER A 5 6.82 16.76 24.40
C SER A 5 7.06 15.25 24.55
N ILE A 6 7.32 14.77 25.78
CA ILE A 6 7.59 13.35 26.06
C ILE A 6 6.30 12.54 26.10
N THR A 7 5.21 13.06 26.68
CA THR A 7 3.89 12.39 26.61
C THR A 7 3.35 12.33 25.20
N PHE A 8 3.51 13.36 24.36
CA PHE A 8 3.10 13.26 22.95
C PHE A 8 3.98 12.29 22.17
N ARG A 9 5.31 12.28 22.40
CA ARG A 9 6.20 11.24 21.85
C ARG A 9 5.76 9.85 22.30
N LEU A 10 5.51 9.61 23.58
CA LEU A 10 5.03 8.31 24.10
C LEU A 10 3.65 7.92 23.57
N ILE A 11 2.70 8.84 23.44
CA ILE A 11 1.37 8.55 22.85
C ILE A 11 1.51 8.22 21.36
N PHE A 12 2.41 8.89 20.63
CA PHE A 12 2.71 8.61 19.24
C PHE A 12 3.47 7.27 19.10
N PHE A 13 4.46 7.00 19.95
CA PHE A 13 5.17 5.71 20.04
C PHE A 13 4.26 4.55 20.46
N LEU A 14 3.29 4.76 21.36
CA LEU A 14 2.29 3.76 21.76
C LEU A 14 1.27 3.52 20.64
N LYS A 15 0.88 4.56 19.89
CA LYS A 15 0.10 4.40 18.64
C LYS A 15 0.88 3.65 17.57
N ILE A 16 2.17 3.97 17.39
CA ILE A 16 3.08 3.22 16.51
C ILE A 16 3.21 1.76 16.99
N PHE A 17 3.32 1.50 18.29
CA PHE A 17 3.32 0.12 18.82
C PHE A 17 1.99 -0.61 18.56
N SER A 18 0.85 0.06 18.70
CA SER A 18 -0.46 -0.52 18.35
C SER A 18 -0.65 -0.70 16.83
N SER A 19 0.06 0.07 16.01
CA SER A 19 0.12 -0.04 14.55
C SER A 19 1.06 -1.18 14.11
N LEU A 20 2.20 -1.35 14.78
CA LEU A 20 3.16 -2.44 14.57
C LEU A 20 2.60 -3.81 15.00
N TYR A 21 1.62 -3.83 15.91
CA TYR A 21 0.87 -5.05 16.28
C TYR A 21 -0.41 -5.27 15.45
N ALA A 22 -0.72 -4.40 14.48
CA ALA A 22 -1.90 -4.52 13.62
C ALA A 22 -1.48 -4.88 12.18
N ARG A 23 -1.65 -6.17 11.83
CA ARG A 23 -1.32 -6.86 10.56
C ARG A 23 0.13 -7.32 10.40
N LEU A 24 0.36 -8.60 10.72
CA LEU A 24 1.06 -9.46 9.76
C LEU A 24 0.16 -9.60 8.50
N PRO A 25 0.69 -9.43 7.29
CA PRO A 25 -0.01 -9.79 6.06
C PRO A 25 0.56 -11.09 5.47
N CYS A 26 0.12 -12.22 6.02
CA CYS A 26 0.11 -13.59 5.47
C CYS A 26 -0.97 -14.32 6.30
N GLU A 27 -1.86 -15.14 5.76
CA GLU A 27 -1.83 -15.86 4.48
C GLU A 27 -3.06 -15.53 3.60
N ILE A 28 -2.88 -15.60 2.28
CA ILE A 28 -3.98 -15.86 1.34
C ILE A 28 -3.83 -17.35 0.98
N HIS A 29 -4.63 -18.21 1.59
CA HIS A 29 -5.03 -19.47 0.96
C HIS A 29 -6.39 -19.24 0.29
N ASP A 30 -6.63 -19.99 -0.78
CA ASP A 30 -7.81 -19.98 -1.68
C ASP A 30 -7.68 -19.14 -2.97
N ASP A 31 -6.61 -19.40 -3.72
CA ASP A 31 -6.66 -19.49 -5.20
C ASP A 31 -5.68 -20.58 -5.74
N GLU A 32 -5.25 -21.50 -4.88
CA GLU A 32 -4.67 -22.77 -5.33
C GLU A 32 -5.81 -23.69 -5.78
N ILE A 33 -5.87 -23.97 -7.08
CA ILE A 33 -6.39 -25.26 -7.52
C ILE A 33 -5.40 -26.30 -7.00
N ALA A 34 -5.65 -26.79 -5.79
CA ALA A 34 -5.01 -27.97 -5.28
C ALA A 34 -5.27 -29.09 -6.30
N CYS A 35 -4.23 -29.47 -7.04
CA CYS A 35 -4.26 -30.68 -7.83
C CYS A 35 -4.39 -31.84 -6.84
N GLN A 36 -5.63 -32.28 -6.60
CA GLN A 36 -5.87 -33.61 -6.05
C GLN A 36 -5.04 -34.59 -6.87
N SER A 37 -4.28 -35.42 -6.17
CA SER A 37 -3.37 -36.40 -6.76
C SER A 37 -4.14 -37.36 -7.67
N SER A 38 -4.21 -37.05 -8.96
CA SER A 38 -4.56 -38.01 -10.01
C SER A 38 -3.33 -38.88 -10.32
N GLU A 39 -3.57 -40.09 -10.82
CA GLU A 39 -2.52 -41.07 -11.08
C GLU A 39 -1.53 -40.55 -12.13
N PHE A 40 -0.32 -40.16 -11.69
CA PHE A 40 0.76 -39.73 -12.58
C PHE A 40 1.39 -40.94 -13.27
N TYR A 41 1.13 -41.09 -14.57
CA TYR A 41 1.75 -42.13 -15.38
C TYR A 41 3.06 -41.64 -16.01
N ASN A 42 4.19 -42.03 -15.40
CA ASN A 42 5.52 -41.84 -15.99
C ASN A 42 5.73 -42.82 -17.16
N PHE A 43 5.62 -42.33 -18.40
CA PHE A 43 5.90 -43.12 -19.59
C PHE A 43 7.33 -42.91 -20.09
N ASN A 44 8.20 -43.91 -19.85
CA ASN A 44 9.45 -44.04 -20.59
C ASN A 44 9.16 -44.53 -22.02
N SER A 45 10.00 -44.12 -22.98
CA SER A 45 9.79 -44.20 -24.44
C SER A 45 9.78 -45.61 -25.07
N SER A 46 9.60 -46.68 -24.30
CA SER A 46 9.74 -48.07 -24.76
C SER A 46 8.54 -49.00 -24.50
N SER A 47 7.43 -48.53 -23.92
CA SER A 47 6.23 -49.39 -23.76
C SER A 47 4.90 -48.64 -23.71
N MET A 48 4.10 -48.76 -24.78
CA MET A 48 2.65 -48.63 -24.74
C MET A 48 2.01 -49.76 -25.54
N ASN A 49 1.19 -50.59 -24.88
CA ASN A 49 0.31 -51.56 -25.53
C ASN A 49 -0.98 -50.88 -26.00
N SER A 50 -1.52 -51.35 -27.13
CA SER A 50 -2.69 -50.80 -27.82
C SER A 50 -4.04 -51.08 -27.13
N SER A 51 -4.09 -51.04 -25.79
CA SER A 51 -5.25 -51.49 -25.01
C SER A 51 -5.51 -50.66 -23.74
N MET A 52 -5.37 -49.33 -23.81
CA MET A 52 -5.81 -48.43 -22.74
C MET A 52 -6.91 -47.47 -23.21
N THR A 53 -8.14 -47.80 -22.82
CA THR A 53 -9.37 -47.04 -23.06
C THR A 53 -9.70 -46.07 -21.91
N ARG A 54 -8.68 -45.53 -21.22
CA ARG A 54 -8.84 -44.53 -20.16
C ARG A 54 -8.27 -43.18 -20.59
N SER A 55 -8.88 -42.10 -20.13
CA SER A 55 -8.46 -40.73 -20.35
C SER A 55 -7.07 -40.49 -19.74
N VAL A 56 -6.04 -40.45 -20.58
CA VAL A 56 -4.71 -39.97 -20.19
C VAL A 56 -4.86 -38.48 -19.86
N GLN A 57 -4.65 -38.09 -18.60
CA GLN A 57 -4.85 -36.71 -18.14
C GLN A 57 -3.58 -35.86 -18.20
N ALA A 58 -2.40 -36.47 -18.13
CA ALA A 58 -1.11 -35.80 -18.19
C ALA A 58 -0.07 -36.69 -18.89
N ILE A 59 0.84 -36.07 -19.66
CA ILE A 59 1.97 -36.72 -20.30
C ILE A 59 3.22 -35.93 -19.94
N HIS A 60 4.08 -36.53 -19.12
CA HIS A 60 5.38 -35.96 -18.82
C HIS A 60 6.36 -36.33 -19.94
N LEU A 61 6.82 -35.34 -20.69
CA LEU A 61 7.91 -35.54 -21.65
C LEU A 61 9.22 -35.18 -20.93
N ILE A 62 10.19 -36.10 -21.02
CA ILE A 62 11.51 -35.93 -20.45
C ILE A 62 12.51 -36.29 -21.55
N ASN A 63 13.41 -35.35 -21.87
CA ASN A 63 14.43 -35.47 -22.93
C ASN A 63 13.89 -35.50 -24.39
N GLY A 64 12.82 -34.74 -24.67
CA GLY A 64 12.68 -34.05 -25.96
C GLY A 64 12.18 -34.81 -27.19
N TYR A 65 11.77 -36.08 -27.11
CA TYR A 65 11.16 -36.79 -28.25
C TYR A 65 10.02 -37.74 -27.83
N TYR A 66 8.81 -37.46 -28.32
CA TYR A 66 7.70 -38.42 -28.34
C TYR A 66 7.36 -38.77 -29.79
N SER A 67 7.39 -40.07 -30.12
CA SER A 67 7.15 -40.59 -31.49
C SER A 67 5.96 -41.54 -31.58
N GLY A 68 4.95 -41.35 -30.72
CA GLY A 68 3.71 -42.13 -30.72
C GLY A 68 2.52 -41.33 -31.25
N MET A 69 1.49 -42.02 -31.75
CA MET A 69 0.16 -41.42 -31.90
C MET A 69 -0.51 -41.40 -30.53
N LEU A 70 -1.03 -40.24 -30.13
CA LEU A 70 -1.85 -40.12 -28.93
C LEU A 70 -3.21 -40.81 -29.12
N ALA A 71 -3.75 -41.38 -28.05
CA ALA A 71 -5.02 -42.11 -28.09
C ALA A 71 -6.18 -41.22 -28.58
N GLU A 72 -7.09 -41.79 -29.38
CA GLU A 72 -8.15 -41.06 -30.11
C GLU A 72 -9.20 -40.38 -29.20
N ASN A 73 -9.24 -40.71 -27.90
CA ASN A 73 -10.25 -40.29 -26.93
C ASN A 73 -9.69 -39.47 -25.75
N ILE A 74 -8.71 -38.59 -26.00
CA ILE A 74 -8.19 -37.68 -24.97
C ILE A 74 -9.04 -36.40 -24.95
N HIS A 75 -9.51 -35.98 -23.77
CA HIS A 75 -10.25 -34.73 -23.55
C HIS A 75 -9.43 -33.67 -22.81
N ASN A 76 -8.56 -34.09 -21.89
CA ASN A 76 -7.67 -33.23 -21.11
C ASN A 76 -6.23 -33.68 -21.38
N LEU A 77 -5.33 -32.76 -21.72
CA LEU A 77 -3.92 -33.05 -21.91
C LEU A 77 -3.08 -32.03 -21.14
N THR A 78 -2.25 -32.49 -20.20
CA THR A 78 -1.21 -31.68 -19.56
C THR A 78 0.18 -32.08 -20.06
N ILE A 79 1.00 -31.10 -20.43
CA ILE A 79 2.37 -31.25 -20.92
C ILE A 79 3.31 -30.43 -20.03
N VAL A 80 4.35 -31.07 -19.51
CA VAL A 80 5.40 -30.43 -18.70
C VAL A 80 6.77 -30.89 -19.26
N ASP A 81 7.57 -29.96 -19.80
CA ASP A 81 8.91 -30.25 -20.35
C ASP A 81 9.81 -28.99 -20.43
N TYR A 82 10.76 -28.91 -19.52
CA TYR A 82 11.77 -27.85 -19.39
C TYR A 82 12.71 -27.66 -20.59
N SER A 83 12.67 -28.55 -21.60
CA SER A 83 13.63 -28.60 -22.71
C SER A 83 13.03 -28.33 -24.10
N TYR A 84 11.70 -28.28 -24.20
CA TYR A 84 10.99 -28.34 -25.48
C TYR A 84 10.85 -26.97 -26.19
N LYS A 85 11.64 -26.75 -27.26
CA LYS A 85 11.74 -25.45 -27.97
C LYS A 85 10.64 -25.15 -28.97
N ALA A 86 10.01 -26.17 -29.55
CA ALA A 86 8.94 -25.99 -30.53
C ALA A 86 8.10 -27.27 -30.64
N PHE A 87 6.78 -27.12 -30.74
CA PHE A 87 5.94 -28.21 -31.22
C PHE A 87 6.21 -28.49 -32.70
N LEU A 88 6.78 -29.65 -33.00
CA LEU A 88 6.71 -30.22 -34.35
C LEU A 88 5.29 -30.71 -34.62
N SER A 89 4.65 -30.15 -35.63
CA SER A 89 3.30 -30.53 -36.08
C SER A 89 3.29 -31.88 -36.82
N PRO A 90 2.17 -32.63 -36.86
CA PRO A 90 0.98 -32.59 -35.99
C PRO A 90 0.65 -34.01 -35.47
N PHE A 91 1.26 -34.44 -34.36
CA PHE A 91 0.99 -35.79 -33.77
C PHE A 91 -0.13 -35.79 -32.70
N ILE A 92 -0.72 -34.62 -32.42
CA ILE A 92 -1.91 -34.45 -31.58
C ILE A 92 -3.13 -34.40 -32.50
N SER A 93 -3.61 -35.59 -32.90
CA SER A 93 -4.83 -35.75 -33.72
C SER A 93 -6.10 -36.29 -32.99
N PRO A 94 -6.28 -36.23 -31.66
CA PRO A 94 -7.58 -36.52 -31.05
C PRO A 94 -8.51 -35.33 -31.25
N SER A 95 -9.41 -35.43 -32.24
CA SER A 95 -10.51 -34.46 -32.48
C SER A 95 -11.43 -34.25 -31.26
N THR A 96 -11.24 -35.05 -30.21
CA THR A 96 -11.92 -35.03 -28.92
C THR A 96 -11.28 -34.11 -27.87
N LEU A 97 -10.14 -33.45 -28.15
CA LEU A 97 -9.45 -32.63 -27.14
C LEU A 97 -10.24 -31.36 -26.79
N HIS A 98 -10.47 -31.14 -25.49
CA HIS A 98 -11.23 -30.01 -24.95
C HIS A 98 -10.35 -29.05 -24.12
N ASN A 99 -9.44 -29.60 -23.31
CA ASN A 99 -8.59 -28.83 -22.40
C ASN A 99 -7.12 -29.18 -22.62
N LEU A 100 -6.29 -28.16 -22.84
CA LEU A 100 -4.84 -28.28 -22.98
C LEU A 100 -4.15 -27.40 -21.94
N PHE A 101 -3.23 -28.01 -21.19
CA PHE A 101 -2.35 -27.34 -20.23
C PHE A 101 -0.90 -27.60 -20.64
N ILE A 102 -0.12 -26.54 -20.77
CA ILE A 102 1.31 -26.56 -21.05
C ILE A 102 1.98 -25.77 -19.94
N ASP A 103 3.00 -26.34 -19.30
CA ASP A 103 3.63 -25.74 -18.14
C ASP A 103 5.15 -25.94 -18.15
N HIS A 104 5.89 -24.93 -17.71
CA HIS A 104 7.37 -24.91 -17.63
C HIS A 104 8.06 -25.38 -18.93
N THR A 105 7.84 -24.65 -20.04
CA THR A 105 8.42 -25.01 -21.36
C THR A 105 9.26 -23.88 -21.95
N VAL A 106 10.13 -24.19 -22.92
CA VAL A 106 10.92 -23.18 -23.65
C VAL A 106 10.25 -22.75 -24.97
N LEU A 107 8.91 -22.70 -24.99
CA LEU A 107 8.10 -22.22 -26.12
C LEU A 107 8.15 -20.70 -26.25
N SER A 108 8.59 -20.20 -27.40
CA SER A 108 8.62 -18.76 -27.73
C SER A 108 7.52 -18.27 -28.67
N ILE A 109 6.74 -19.19 -29.26
CA ILE A 109 5.70 -18.89 -30.25
C ILE A 109 4.41 -19.60 -29.84
N PHE A 110 3.27 -18.92 -29.97
CA PHE A 110 1.97 -19.52 -29.69
C PHE A 110 1.65 -20.67 -30.67
N PRO A 111 1.24 -21.86 -30.21
CA PRO A 111 0.99 -23.03 -31.06
C PRO A 111 -0.37 -22.98 -31.80
N ALA A 112 -0.56 -21.98 -32.66
CA ALA A 112 -1.78 -21.71 -33.43
C ALA A 112 -2.38 -22.93 -34.16
N TRP A 113 -1.51 -23.78 -34.71
CA TRP A 113 -1.87 -24.99 -35.44
C TRP A 113 -2.76 -25.96 -34.64
N LEU A 114 -2.73 -25.92 -33.31
CA LEU A 114 -3.59 -26.74 -32.45
C LEU A 114 -5.08 -26.53 -32.74
N CYS A 115 -5.49 -25.28 -32.98
CA CYS A 115 -6.88 -24.93 -33.27
C CYS A 115 -7.31 -25.35 -34.69
N THR A 116 -6.36 -25.57 -35.61
CA THR A 116 -6.66 -26.16 -36.93
C THR A 116 -7.17 -27.59 -36.82
N TYR A 117 -6.57 -28.39 -35.92
CA TYR A 117 -6.88 -29.83 -35.77
C TYR A 117 -7.90 -30.12 -34.66
N ASN A 118 -7.90 -29.34 -33.57
CA ASN A 118 -8.68 -29.61 -32.36
C ASN A 118 -9.82 -28.59 -32.18
N LYS A 119 -10.85 -28.67 -33.01
CA LYS A 119 -11.98 -27.71 -33.03
C LYS A 119 -12.83 -27.69 -31.75
N ASN A 120 -12.69 -28.68 -30.88
CA ASN A 120 -13.41 -28.79 -29.60
C ASN A 120 -12.67 -28.13 -28.42
N LEU A 121 -11.48 -27.54 -28.64
CA LEU A 121 -10.74 -26.84 -27.59
C LEU A 121 -11.57 -25.70 -26.97
N SER A 122 -11.78 -25.82 -25.67
CA SER A 122 -12.49 -24.89 -24.79
C SER A 122 -11.53 -24.19 -23.81
N VAL A 123 -10.46 -24.87 -23.40
CA VAL A 123 -9.42 -24.32 -22.52
C VAL A 123 -8.04 -24.54 -23.14
N ILE A 124 -7.28 -23.45 -23.27
CA ILE A 124 -5.84 -23.47 -23.53
C ILE A 124 -5.16 -22.70 -22.40
N ALA A 125 -4.24 -23.35 -21.71
CA ALA A 125 -3.41 -22.76 -20.68
C ALA A 125 -1.93 -23.03 -20.99
N ILE A 126 -1.11 -21.98 -20.97
CA ILE A 126 0.33 -22.03 -21.16
C ILE A 126 0.96 -21.21 -20.02
N ASP A 127 1.74 -21.85 -19.16
CA ASP A 127 2.42 -21.16 -18.06
C ASP A 127 3.93 -21.34 -18.15
N TYR A 128 4.68 -20.42 -17.53
CA TYR A 128 6.14 -20.49 -17.38
C TYR A 128 6.84 -20.83 -18.70
N SER A 129 6.60 -19.99 -19.70
CA SER A 129 7.08 -20.12 -21.08
C SER A 129 7.72 -18.80 -21.55
N TYR A 130 7.89 -18.56 -22.85
CA TYR A 130 8.61 -17.39 -23.39
C TYR A 130 7.88 -16.73 -24.58
N ILE A 131 6.54 -16.77 -24.59
CA ILE A 131 5.70 -16.32 -25.71
C ILE A 131 5.64 -14.78 -25.76
N GLU A 132 6.60 -14.17 -26.47
CA GLU A 132 6.73 -12.70 -26.55
C GLU A 132 5.50 -11.99 -27.14
N GLN A 133 4.76 -12.63 -28.05
CA GLN A 133 3.60 -12.04 -28.73
C GLN A 133 2.54 -13.08 -29.14
N ILE A 134 1.29 -12.63 -29.24
CA ILE A 134 0.21 -13.28 -29.99
C ILE A 134 -0.16 -12.41 -31.17
N VAL A 135 -0.24 -13.02 -32.35
CA VAL A 135 -0.53 -12.35 -33.62
C VAL A 135 -1.89 -12.75 -34.19
N GLU A 136 -2.35 -11.96 -35.16
CA GLU A 136 -3.68 -12.02 -35.77
C GLU A 136 -4.15 -13.42 -36.21
N HIS A 137 -3.23 -14.25 -36.65
CA HIS A 137 -3.53 -15.56 -37.22
C HIS A 137 -3.49 -16.69 -36.17
N ASP A 138 -3.18 -16.39 -34.91
CA ASP A 138 -2.96 -17.42 -33.90
C ASP A 138 -4.25 -18.02 -33.34
N LEU A 139 -5.31 -17.21 -33.21
CA LEU A 139 -6.55 -17.58 -32.54
C LEU A 139 -7.78 -17.69 -33.47
N HIS A 140 -7.65 -17.30 -34.74
CA HIS A 140 -8.79 -17.23 -35.67
C HIS A 140 -9.54 -18.57 -35.90
N LEU A 141 -8.88 -19.71 -35.68
CA LEU A 141 -9.50 -21.05 -35.79
C LEU A 141 -10.03 -21.59 -34.46
N CYS A 142 -9.75 -20.93 -33.33
CA CYS A 142 -10.09 -21.38 -31.98
C CYS A 142 -11.56 -21.06 -31.61
N LEU A 143 -12.51 -21.36 -32.51
CA LEU A 143 -13.89 -20.85 -32.46
C LEU A 143 -14.69 -21.22 -31.19
N ASN A 144 -14.36 -22.36 -30.57
CA ASN A 144 -15.01 -22.84 -29.34
C ASN A 144 -14.29 -22.46 -28.04
N LEU A 145 -13.15 -21.76 -28.13
CA LEU A 145 -12.31 -21.44 -26.98
C LEU A 145 -13.05 -20.52 -26.01
N ARG A 146 -13.09 -20.93 -24.73
CA ARG A 146 -13.76 -20.21 -23.63
C ARG A 146 -12.78 -19.65 -22.60
N THR A 147 -11.64 -20.31 -22.40
CA THR A 147 -10.59 -19.86 -21.49
C THR A 147 -9.24 -19.89 -22.20
N LEU A 148 -8.58 -18.73 -22.23
CA LEU A 148 -7.18 -18.60 -22.63
C LEU A 148 -6.37 -18.11 -21.42
N ARG A 149 -5.33 -18.84 -21.07
CA ARG A 149 -4.41 -18.50 -19.97
C ARG A 149 -2.98 -18.54 -20.46
N ILE A 150 -2.25 -17.44 -20.32
CA ILE A 150 -0.84 -17.30 -20.65
C ILE A 150 -0.17 -16.53 -19.52
N ARG A 151 0.51 -17.23 -18.59
CA ARG A 151 1.12 -16.60 -17.41
C ARG A 151 2.63 -16.83 -17.38
N ASN A 152 3.37 -15.91 -16.78
CA ASN A 152 4.84 -16.00 -16.67
C ASN A 152 5.49 -16.34 -18.04
N SER A 153 5.13 -15.61 -19.09
CA SER A 153 5.42 -15.99 -20.48
C SER A 153 5.91 -14.84 -21.36
N ASP A 154 6.61 -13.85 -20.79
CA ASP A 154 7.26 -12.71 -21.49
C ASP A 154 6.39 -11.87 -22.44
N LEU A 155 5.06 -12.07 -22.45
CA LEU A 155 4.13 -11.52 -23.45
C LEU A 155 4.07 -9.98 -23.42
N ARG A 156 4.43 -9.34 -24.53
CA ARG A 156 4.46 -7.86 -24.70
C ARG A 156 3.28 -7.33 -25.51
N GLN A 157 2.73 -8.15 -26.41
CA GLN A 157 1.69 -7.73 -27.34
C GLN A 157 0.68 -8.85 -27.60
N PHE A 158 -0.60 -8.49 -27.65
CA PHE A 158 -1.70 -9.38 -28.02
C PHE A 158 -2.49 -8.68 -29.14
N THR A 159 -2.09 -8.95 -30.38
CA THR A 159 -2.76 -8.44 -31.58
C THR A 159 -3.66 -9.52 -32.17
N ASN A 160 -4.94 -9.19 -32.38
CA ASN A 160 -5.86 -10.00 -33.16
C ASN A 160 -6.54 -9.14 -34.25
N SER A 161 -7.13 -9.76 -35.27
CA SER A 161 -7.84 -9.06 -36.36
C SER A 161 -9.01 -8.22 -35.84
N TYR A 162 -9.22 -7.03 -36.40
CA TYR A 162 -10.36 -6.17 -36.01
C TYR A 162 -11.73 -6.82 -36.30
N ASP A 163 -11.79 -7.76 -37.25
CA ASP A 163 -13.05 -8.34 -37.76
C ASP A 163 -13.44 -9.69 -37.12
N VAL A 164 -12.64 -10.23 -36.19
CA VAL A 164 -12.89 -11.55 -35.56
C VAL A 164 -13.23 -11.40 -34.08
N GLU A 165 -14.52 -11.55 -33.75
CA GLU A 165 -14.99 -11.65 -32.36
C GLU A 165 -14.69 -13.04 -31.79
N LEU A 166 -14.01 -13.09 -30.64
CA LEU A 166 -13.64 -14.32 -29.95
C LEU A 166 -14.60 -14.61 -28.79
N PHE A 167 -15.08 -15.85 -28.73
CA PHE A 167 -16.09 -16.32 -27.77
C PHE A 167 -15.55 -16.65 -26.35
N LEU A 168 -14.42 -16.03 -25.99
CA LEU A 168 -13.77 -16.18 -24.68
C LEU A 168 -14.68 -15.66 -23.55
N SER A 169 -14.77 -16.45 -22.48
CA SER A 169 -15.34 -16.06 -21.19
C SER A 169 -14.25 -15.63 -20.21
N ASN A 170 -13.06 -16.23 -20.28
CA ASN A 170 -11.98 -16.00 -19.32
C ASN A 170 -10.66 -15.76 -20.07
N LEU A 171 -9.95 -14.68 -19.72
CA LEU A 171 -8.65 -14.33 -20.27
C LEU A 171 -7.68 -14.01 -19.12
N HIS A 172 -6.62 -14.79 -18.99
CA HIS A 172 -5.64 -14.66 -17.91
C HIS A 172 -4.25 -14.45 -18.50
N LEU A 173 -3.77 -13.22 -18.51
CA LEU A 173 -2.47 -12.80 -19.04
C LEU A 173 -1.57 -12.19 -17.95
N SER A 174 -1.69 -12.67 -16.71
CA SER A 174 -0.95 -12.16 -15.56
C SER A 174 0.52 -12.59 -15.53
N HIS A 175 1.37 -11.78 -14.91
CA HIS A 175 2.83 -11.95 -14.89
C HIS A 175 3.45 -11.97 -16.29
N ASN A 176 3.21 -10.91 -17.08
CA ASN A 176 3.81 -10.71 -18.40
C ASN A 176 4.33 -9.27 -18.53
N HIS A 177 4.48 -8.76 -19.75
CA HIS A 177 5.12 -7.49 -20.07
C HIS A 177 4.24 -6.57 -20.93
N LEU A 178 2.92 -6.71 -20.84
CA LEU A 178 1.96 -5.82 -21.51
C LEU A 178 2.09 -4.38 -20.97
N THR A 179 2.19 -3.39 -21.85
CA THR A 179 2.41 -1.98 -21.48
C THR A 179 1.17 -1.08 -21.61
N GLU A 180 0.19 -1.49 -22.41
CA GLU A 180 -1.03 -0.70 -22.68
C GLU A 180 -2.22 -1.58 -23.09
N ILE A 181 -3.41 -1.04 -22.87
CA ILE A 181 -4.68 -1.59 -23.35
C ILE A 181 -5.26 -0.57 -24.34
N SER A 182 -5.18 -0.83 -25.63
CA SER A 182 -5.58 0.11 -26.70
C SER A 182 -6.23 -0.62 -27.87
N ARG A 183 -6.99 0.10 -28.71
CA ARG A 183 -7.57 -0.50 -29.92
C ARG A 183 -6.50 -0.80 -30.97
N GLU A 184 -5.52 0.10 -31.08
CA GLU A 184 -4.50 0.08 -32.13
C GLU A 184 -3.26 -0.75 -31.78
N HIS A 185 -2.92 -0.80 -30.48
CA HIS A 185 -1.66 -1.34 -29.96
C HIS A 185 -1.88 -2.08 -28.62
N GLY A 186 -0.93 -2.93 -28.21
CA GLY A 186 -1.02 -3.65 -26.93
C GLY A 186 -2.05 -4.79 -26.94
N LEU A 187 -3.19 -4.59 -26.28
CA LEU A 187 -4.30 -5.53 -26.14
C LEU A 187 -5.65 -4.83 -26.44
N ASN A 188 -6.40 -5.32 -27.44
CA ASN A 188 -7.70 -4.77 -27.82
C ASN A 188 -8.87 -5.60 -27.24
N LEU A 189 -9.46 -5.13 -26.14
CA LEU A 189 -10.51 -5.89 -25.45
C LEU A 189 -11.85 -5.93 -26.20
N ASN A 190 -12.10 -5.04 -27.17
CA ASN A 190 -13.34 -5.05 -27.96
C ASN A 190 -13.57 -6.34 -28.76
N GLN A 191 -12.52 -7.15 -28.94
CA GLN A 191 -12.58 -8.46 -29.60
C GLN A 191 -13.19 -9.56 -28.71
N PHE A 192 -13.43 -9.30 -27.42
CA PHE A 192 -13.97 -10.28 -26.47
C PHE A 192 -15.31 -9.82 -25.86
N PRO A 193 -16.40 -9.65 -26.66
CA PRO A 193 -17.68 -9.14 -26.16
C PRO A 193 -18.35 -10.04 -25.10
N TYR A 194 -17.98 -11.32 -25.06
CA TYR A 194 -18.49 -12.33 -24.11
C TYR A 194 -17.62 -12.51 -22.86
N LEU A 195 -16.53 -11.74 -22.72
CA LEU A 195 -15.58 -11.90 -21.62
C LEU A 195 -16.25 -11.59 -20.28
N ARG A 196 -16.06 -12.49 -19.31
CA ARG A 196 -16.58 -12.41 -17.94
C ARG A 196 -15.48 -12.20 -16.91
N SER A 197 -14.29 -12.74 -17.15
CA SER A 197 -13.13 -12.61 -16.26
C SER A 197 -11.89 -12.22 -17.04
N LEU A 198 -11.22 -11.15 -16.59
CA LEU A 198 -9.97 -10.64 -17.17
C LEU A 198 -8.93 -10.43 -16.08
N ASP A 199 -7.83 -11.16 -16.15
CA ASP A 199 -6.69 -11.05 -15.23
C ASP A 199 -5.44 -10.58 -15.99
N LEU A 200 -5.03 -9.34 -15.73
CA LEU A 200 -3.87 -8.66 -16.29
C LEU A 200 -2.90 -8.23 -15.18
N SER A 201 -2.99 -8.85 -14.00
CA SER A 201 -2.14 -8.49 -12.86
C SER A 201 -0.66 -8.75 -13.11
N ASN A 202 0.21 -7.98 -12.44
CA ASN A 202 1.67 -8.09 -12.60
C ASN A 202 2.13 -7.94 -14.05
N ASN A 203 1.66 -6.88 -14.72
CA ASN A 203 2.14 -6.43 -16.03
C ASN A 203 2.76 -5.02 -15.88
N GLN A 204 3.06 -4.35 -17.00
CA GLN A 204 3.66 -3.02 -17.04
C GLN A 204 2.68 -1.96 -17.55
N ILE A 205 1.37 -2.19 -17.40
CA ILE A 205 0.32 -1.39 -18.04
C ILE A 205 0.28 0.01 -17.44
N LYS A 206 0.45 1.04 -18.29
CA LYS A 206 0.42 2.46 -17.89
C LYS A 206 -0.88 3.16 -18.27
N THR A 207 -1.43 2.80 -19.43
CA THR A 207 -2.54 3.47 -20.09
C THR A 207 -3.60 2.47 -20.55
N VAL A 208 -4.86 2.91 -20.45
CA VAL A 208 -6.03 2.17 -20.92
C VAL A 208 -6.86 3.13 -21.76
N SER A 209 -7.02 2.83 -23.04
CA SER A 209 -7.73 3.68 -23.99
C SER A 209 -9.21 3.79 -23.63
N SER A 210 -9.80 4.95 -23.92
CA SER A 210 -11.16 5.30 -23.52
C SER A 210 -12.26 4.46 -24.15
N ASP A 211 -11.93 3.79 -25.24
CA ASP A 211 -12.83 3.11 -26.15
C ASP A 211 -12.58 1.59 -26.17
N ASN A 212 -11.72 1.09 -25.28
CA ASN A 212 -11.33 -0.32 -25.28
C ASN A 212 -12.39 -1.25 -24.68
N PHE A 213 -13.27 -0.72 -23.83
CA PHE A 213 -14.31 -1.47 -23.12
C PHE A 213 -15.71 -1.39 -23.77
N ASP A 214 -15.86 -0.68 -24.89
CA ASP A 214 -17.16 -0.39 -25.51
C ASP A 214 -17.98 -1.66 -25.81
N ARG A 215 -17.31 -2.75 -26.22
CA ARG A 215 -17.96 -4.05 -26.50
C ARG A 215 -17.96 -5.04 -25.34
N THR A 216 -17.18 -4.83 -24.26
CA THR A 216 -16.98 -5.83 -23.19
C THR A 216 -17.99 -5.73 -22.05
N SER A 217 -19.26 -5.49 -22.36
CA SER A 217 -20.31 -5.27 -21.34
C SER A 217 -20.55 -6.48 -20.44
N SER A 218 -20.22 -7.70 -20.90
CA SER A 218 -20.33 -8.97 -20.17
C SER A 218 -19.37 -9.12 -18.96
N LEU A 219 -18.39 -8.22 -18.80
CA LEU A 219 -17.29 -8.38 -17.86
C LEU A 219 -17.76 -8.27 -16.40
N LYS A 220 -17.49 -9.31 -15.62
CA LYS A 220 -17.80 -9.41 -14.18
C LYS A 220 -16.58 -9.20 -13.30
N GLN A 221 -15.40 -9.66 -13.73
CA GLN A 221 -14.17 -9.56 -12.94
C GLN A 221 -13.05 -8.96 -13.77
N LEU A 222 -12.40 -7.93 -13.22
CA LEU A 222 -11.25 -7.25 -13.81
C LEU A 222 -10.13 -7.14 -12.77
N ASN A 223 -8.95 -7.64 -13.08
CA ASN A 223 -7.76 -7.51 -12.25
C ASN A 223 -6.65 -6.78 -13.01
N LEU A 224 -6.38 -5.53 -12.61
CA LEU A 224 -5.30 -4.67 -13.08
C LEU A 224 -4.27 -4.41 -11.96
N SER A 225 -4.25 -5.23 -10.91
CA SER A 225 -3.32 -5.05 -9.79
C SER A 225 -1.85 -5.20 -10.20
N HIS A 226 -0.95 -4.55 -9.45
CA HIS A 226 0.50 -4.58 -9.66
C HIS A 226 0.89 -4.20 -11.10
N ASN A 227 0.36 -3.08 -11.58
CA ASN A 227 0.70 -2.45 -12.85
C ASN A 227 1.26 -1.03 -12.60
N HIS A 228 1.33 -0.19 -13.63
CA HIS A 228 1.89 1.16 -13.59
C HIS A 228 0.87 2.24 -13.99
N LEU A 229 -0.41 2.03 -13.66
CA LEU A 229 -1.49 2.97 -13.99
C LEU A 229 -1.33 4.30 -13.24
N GLU A 230 -1.33 5.41 -13.98
CA GLU A 230 -1.26 6.76 -13.42
C GLU A 230 -2.61 7.50 -13.53
N ASN A 231 -3.13 7.65 -14.75
CA ASN A 231 -4.34 8.44 -15.03
C ASN A 231 -5.46 7.54 -15.58
N PHE A 232 -6.11 6.78 -14.70
CA PHE A 232 -7.20 5.89 -15.11
C PHE A 232 -8.55 6.62 -15.17
N GLN A 233 -9.14 6.65 -16.36
CA GLN A 233 -10.36 7.41 -16.65
C GLN A 233 -11.62 6.54 -16.49
N PHE A 234 -12.23 6.56 -15.30
CA PHE A 234 -13.40 5.74 -14.96
C PHE A 234 -14.66 6.05 -15.80
N ASN A 235 -14.77 7.23 -16.40
CA ASN A 235 -15.86 7.56 -17.32
C ASN A 235 -15.92 6.59 -18.52
N ASN A 236 -14.79 6.01 -18.89
CA ASN A 236 -14.65 5.06 -19.99
C ASN A 236 -15.13 3.64 -19.60
N MET A 237 -15.35 3.37 -18.31
CA MET A 237 -15.92 2.10 -17.83
C MET A 237 -17.45 2.09 -17.79
N CYS A 238 -18.14 3.13 -18.26
CA CYS A 238 -19.61 3.19 -18.21
C CYS A 238 -20.32 2.05 -18.96
N HIS A 239 -19.62 1.36 -19.86
CA HIS A 239 -20.09 0.16 -20.57
C HIS A 239 -19.97 -1.14 -19.75
N LEU A 240 -19.17 -1.16 -18.68
CA LEU A 240 -18.91 -2.33 -17.82
C LEU A 240 -20.01 -2.52 -16.76
N ILE A 241 -21.26 -2.54 -17.22
CA ILE A 241 -22.47 -2.52 -16.40
C ILE A 241 -22.64 -3.76 -15.50
N PHE A 242 -21.97 -4.87 -15.80
CA PHE A 242 -22.03 -6.10 -15.00
C PHE A 242 -20.76 -6.35 -14.17
N LEU A 243 -19.88 -5.34 -14.02
CA LEU A 243 -18.64 -5.49 -13.27
C LEU A 243 -18.89 -5.64 -11.77
N GLU A 244 -18.55 -6.80 -11.24
CA GLU A 244 -18.77 -7.25 -9.86
C GLU A 244 -17.50 -7.13 -9.01
N LYS A 245 -16.33 -7.43 -9.58
CA LYS A 245 -15.02 -7.40 -8.90
C LYS A 245 -14.01 -6.57 -9.71
N PHE A 246 -13.38 -5.58 -9.08
CA PHE A 246 -12.31 -4.78 -9.70
C PHE A 246 -11.11 -4.63 -8.76
N ASP A 247 -9.94 -5.09 -9.18
CA ASP A 247 -8.69 -4.96 -8.44
C ASP A 247 -7.69 -4.03 -9.14
N LEU A 248 -7.24 -3.02 -8.42
CA LEU A 248 -6.29 -1.98 -8.82
C LEU A 248 -5.11 -1.85 -7.83
N ARG A 249 -4.97 -2.75 -6.85
CA ARG A 249 -3.90 -2.70 -5.83
C ARG A 249 -2.50 -2.58 -6.46
N GLY A 250 -1.56 -1.95 -5.77
CA GLY A 250 -0.17 -1.83 -6.24
C GLY A 250 0.07 -0.83 -7.39
N ASN A 251 -0.96 -0.21 -7.96
CA ASN A 251 -0.82 0.93 -8.87
C ASN A 251 -0.54 2.22 -8.06
N ASN A 252 0.68 2.38 -7.56
CA ASN A 252 1.03 3.39 -6.56
C ASN A 252 0.91 4.84 -7.04
N TYR A 253 0.88 5.09 -8.36
CA TYR A 253 0.73 6.44 -8.92
C TYR A 253 -0.70 6.74 -9.39
N LEU A 254 -1.63 5.81 -9.20
CA LEU A 254 -3.00 5.93 -9.66
C LEU A 254 -3.72 7.13 -9.03
N ASN A 255 -4.14 8.05 -9.88
CA ASN A 255 -5.06 9.13 -9.57
C ASN A 255 -6.46 8.75 -10.03
N ILE A 256 -7.45 8.97 -9.15
CA ILE A 256 -8.85 8.61 -9.39
C ILE A 256 -9.69 9.88 -9.21
N ASN A 257 -10.57 10.17 -10.18
CA ASN A 257 -11.44 11.34 -10.12
C ASN A 257 -12.47 11.23 -8.99
N GLU A 258 -12.92 12.38 -8.46
CA GLU A 258 -13.75 12.43 -7.24
C GLU A 258 -15.06 11.61 -7.36
N ASN A 259 -15.59 11.43 -8.58
CA ASN A 259 -16.87 10.76 -8.88
C ASN A 259 -16.74 9.40 -9.60
N TRP A 260 -15.59 8.72 -9.52
CA TRP A 260 -15.34 7.45 -10.24
C TRP A 260 -16.43 6.39 -10.04
N TYR A 261 -17.06 6.38 -8.88
CA TYR A 261 -18.08 5.42 -8.46
C TYR A 261 -19.43 5.59 -9.19
N ASP A 262 -19.70 6.76 -9.81
CA ASP A 262 -20.91 6.97 -10.61
C ASP A 262 -20.94 6.10 -11.87
N TYR A 263 -19.77 5.63 -12.33
CA TYR A 263 -19.61 4.82 -13.53
C TYR A 263 -19.68 3.30 -13.26
N LEU A 264 -19.59 2.87 -11.99
CA LEU A 264 -19.56 1.45 -11.59
C LEU A 264 -20.68 1.11 -10.56
N PRO A 265 -21.97 1.29 -10.91
CA PRO A 265 -23.08 1.24 -9.95
C PRO A 265 -23.38 -0.15 -9.37
N TYR A 266 -22.90 -1.23 -10.00
CA TYR A 266 -23.14 -2.62 -9.60
C TYR A 266 -21.92 -3.33 -8.99
N LEU A 267 -20.83 -2.58 -8.75
CA LEU A 267 -19.59 -3.12 -8.22
C LEU A 267 -19.79 -3.65 -6.79
N ILE A 268 -19.32 -4.87 -6.54
CA ILE A 268 -19.48 -5.55 -5.24
C ILE A 268 -18.16 -5.48 -4.47
N ASN A 269 -17.06 -5.85 -5.11
CA ASN A 269 -15.75 -5.94 -4.50
C ASN A 269 -14.77 -5.03 -5.25
N ILE A 270 -14.24 -4.02 -4.58
CA ILE A 270 -13.17 -3.19 -5.12
C ILE A 270 -11.94 -3.17 -4.22
N TYR A 271 -10.77 -3.30 -4.85
CA TYR A 271 -9.49 -3.27 -4.18
C TYR A 271 -8.67 -2.14 -4.82
N LEU A 272 -8.33 -1.12 -4.04
CA LEU A 272 -7.70 0.11 -4.50
C LEU A 272 -6.27 0.24 -3.91
N PRO A 273 -5.38 1.05 -4.49
CA PRO A 273 -4.04 1.27 -3.92
C PRO A 273 -4.07 1.87 -2.51
N TYR A 274 -5.05 2.74 -2.22
CA TYR A 274 -5.09 3.53 -1.00
C TYR A 274 -6.47 3.60 -0.34
N ALA A 275 -6.49 3.59 0.99
CA ALA A 275 -7.72 3.57 1.78
C ALA A 275 -8.59 4.84 1.64
N TYR A 276 -8.01 5.99 1.31
CA TYR A 276 -8.78 7.23 1.15
C TYR A 276 -9.75 7.20 -0.05
N PHE A 277 -9.48 6.39 -1.08
CA PHE A 277 -10.46 6.15 -2.14
C PHE A 277 -11.67 5.35 -1.63
N CYS A 278 -11.45 4.39 -0.72
CA CYS A 278 -12.54 3.67 -0.05
C CYS A 278 -13.35 4.56 0.90
N CYS A 279 -12.71 5.53 1.55
CA CYS A 279 -13.42 6.57 2.30
C CYS A 279 -14.40 7.35 1.42
N ASN A 280 -13.97 7.76 0.22
CA ASN A 280 -14.82 8.45 -0.76
C ASN A 280 -16.03 7.61 -1.15
N TYR A 281 -15.78 6.36 -1.54
CA TYR A 281 -16.81 5.41 -1.96
C TYR A 281 -17.85 5.17 -0.87
N LYS A 282 -17.40 4.84 0.35
CA LYS A 282 -18.30 4.54 1.48
C LYS A 282 -19.16 5.74 1.90
N LYS A 283 -18.63 6.97 1.79
CA LYS A 283 -19.40 8.19 2.12
C LYS A 283 -20.49 8.50 1.09
N ASN A 284 -20.27 8.13 -0.18
CA ASN A 284 -21.24 8.34 -1.27
C ASN A 284 -22.14 7.13 -1.55
N LEU A 285 -21.86 5.95 -0.98
CA LEU A 285 -22.70 4.75 -1.07
C LEU A 285 -24.21 5.01 -0.79
N PRO A 286 -24.61 5.79 0.24
CA PRO A 286 -26.03 6.05 0.51
C PRO A 286 -26.71 6.84 -0.61
N SER A 287 -26.01 7.80 -1.23
CA SER A 287 -26.56 8.60 -2.33
C SER A 287 -26.65 7.79 -3.63
N LEU A 288 -25.69 6.90 -3.88
CA LEU A 288 -25.73 5.91 -4.96
C LEU A 288 -26.91 4.94 -4.80
N TYR A 289 -27.12 4.41 -3.60
CA TYR A 289 -28.23 3.49 -3.33
C TYR A 289 -29.59 4.15 -3.56
N GLU A 290 -29.78 5.40 -3.14
CA GLU A 290 -31.00 6.15 -3.46
C GLU A 290 -31.16 6.43 -4.97
N LYS A 291 -30.09 6.87 -5.64
CA LYS A 291 -30.07 7.19 -7.08
C LYS A 291 -30.40 5.95 -7.91
N ASN A 292 -29.78 4.81 -7.59
CA ASN A 292 -30.02 3.54 -8.25
C ASN A 292 -31.45 3.03 -7.98
N ASN A 293 -31.97 3.13 -6.75
CA ASN A 293 -33.36 2.75 -6.46
C ASN A 293 -34.42 3.64 -7.14
N LYS A 294 -34.11 4.94 -7.35
CA LYS A 294 -34.97 5.85 -8.14
C LYS A 294 -34.92 5.48 -9.64
N LYS A 295 -33.75 5.17 -10.19
CA LYS A 295 -33.58 4.73 -11.59
C LYS A 295 -34.17 3.35 -11.86
N LEU A 296 -34.00 2.39 -10.95
CA LEU A 296 -34.62 1.06 -11.06
C LEU A 296 -36.16 1.11 -11.01
N LYS A 297 -36.74 2.19 -10.47
CA LYS A 297 -38.18 2.47 -10.52
C LYS A 297 -38.63 3.14 -11.82
N SER A 298 -37.78 3.93 -12.51
CA SER A 298 -38.11 4.45 -13.86
C SER A 298 -37.99 3.38 -14.93
N ASP A 299 -36.97 2.53 -14.84
CA ASP A 299 -36.61 1.61 -15.91
C ASP A 299 -37.53 0.36 -15.93
N LYS A 300 -38.23 0.08 -14.81
CA LYS A 300 -39.26 -0.98 -14.72
C LYS A 300 -40.63 -0.60 -15.33
N THR A 301 -40.77 0.59 -15.91
CA THR A 301 -42.04 1.02 -16.55
C THR A 301 -42.17 0.63 -18.03
N LEU A 302 -41.24 -0.17 -18.58
CA LEU A 302 -41.28 -0.62 -19.97
C LEU A 302 -41.76 -2.07 -20.13
N SER A 303 -42.99 -2.20 -20.65
CA SER A 303 -43.54 -3.35 -21.38
C SER A 303 -43.41 -4.77 -20.78
N LEU A 304 -44.44 -5.20 -20.05
CA LEU A 304 -45.11 -6.47 -20.35
C LEU A 304 -46.61 -6.21 -20.54
N PHE A 305 -47.05 -6.20 -21.79
CA PHE A 305 -48.46 -6.13 -22.19
C PHE A 305 -49.13 -7.51 -22.02
N ASN A 306 -50.41 -7.49 -21.63
CA ASN A 306 -51.39 -8.59 -21.71
C ASN A 306 -51.09 -9.81 -20.79
N ASN A 307 -52.08 -10.46 -20.18
CA ASN A 307 -53.51 -10.55 -20.53
C ASN A 307 -54.47 -10.31 -19.34
N GLU A 308 -55.72 -10.02 -19.69
CA GLU A 308 -56.83 -9.89 -18.75
C GLU A 308 -57.18 -11.22 -18.06
N ASN A 309 -57.55 -11.18 -16.77
CA ASN A 309 -58.86 -11.68 -16.35
C ASN A 309 -59.28 -11.18 -14.96
N LYS A 310 -60.60 -11.10 -14.77
CA LYS A 310 -61.23 -10.54 -13.56
C LYS A 310 -61.22 -11.55 -12.41
N ASN A 311 -60.78 -11.13 -11.23
CA ASN A 311 -61.56 -11.17 -9.96
C ASN A 311 -60.70 -10.68 -8.77
N LYS A 312 -61.28 -9.80 -7.94
CA LYS A 312 -60.80 -9.45 -6.59
C LYS A 312 -61.60 -10.31 -5.59
N PRO A 313 -61.10 -10.62 -4.37
CA PRO A 313 -60.62 -9.60 -3.44
C PRO A 313 -59.33 -9.93 -2.66
N ARG A 314 -58.79 -8.88 -2.02
CA ARG A 314 -57.86 -8.86 -0.87
C ARG A 314 -56.94 -10.08 -0.72
N ASP A 315 -55.67 -9.87 -1.07
CA ASP A 315 -54.56 -10.29 -0.22
C ASP A 315 -53.43 -9.26 -0.29
N GLU A 316 -52.53 -9.35 0.68
CA GLU A 316 -51.52 -8.33 0.99
C GLU A 316 -50.58 -8.08 -0.19
N SER A 317 -50.25 -6.80 -0.41
CA SER A 317 -49.18 -6.42 -1.33
C SER A 317 -47.82 -6.75 -0.71
N ASN A 318 -47.46 -8.03 -0.71
CA ASN A 318 -46.09 -8.49 -0.59
C ASN A 318 -45.31 -8.07 -1.84
N THR A 319 -45.06 -6.76 -1.97
CA THR A 319 -43.87 -6.28 -2.65
C THR A 319 -42.69 -6.82 -1.87
N ILE A 320 -42.20 -8.00 -2.26
CA ILE A 320 -40.91 -8.51 -1.80
C ILE A 320 -39.86 -7.52 -2.31
N SER A 321 -39.56 -6.52 -1.48
CA SER A 321 -38.35 -5.75 -1.61
C SER A 321 -37.21 -6.71 -1.29
N VAL A 322 -36.73 -7.42 -2.32
CA VAL A 322 -35.44 -8.10 -2.27
C VAL A 322 -34.39 -6.99 -2.18
N SER A 323 -34.15 -6.52 -0.96
CA SER A 323 -33.00 -5.71 -0.62
C SER A 323 -31.78 -6.59 -0.82
N PHE A 324 -31.22 -6.54 -2.02
CA PHE A 324 -29.86 -6.99 -2.29
C PHE A 324 -28.89 -6.09 -1.50
N HIS A 325 -28.82 -6.32 -0.19
CA HIS A 325 -27.64 -6.02 0.61
C HIS A 325 -26.55 -7.01 0.22
N LEU A 326 -26.03 -6.84 -0.99
CA LEU A 326 -24.69 -7.27 -1.28
C LEU A 326 -23.78 -6.17 -0.72
N ASP A 327 -23.20 -6.42 0.44
CA ASP A 327 -22.33 -5.46 1.12
C ASP A 327 -21.15 -5.12 0.20
N GLN A 328 -21.13 -3.88 -0.30
CA GLN A 328 -20.09 -3.44 -1.23
C GLN A 328 -18.76 -3.28 -0.46
N VAL A 329 -17.84 -4.21 -0.69
CA VAL A 329 -16.54 -4.28 -0.03
C VAL A 329 -15.54 -3.39 -0.77
N CYS A 330 -14.92 -2.47 -0.03
CA CYS A 330 -13.79 -1.68 -0.52
C CYS A 330 -12.57 -1.87 0.39
N LEU A 331 -11.44 -2.26 -0.20
CA LEU A 331 -10.16 -2.45 0.48
C LEU A 331 -9.05 -1.59 -0.16
N PRO A 332 -8.01 -1.19 0.60
CA PRO A 332 -7.82 -1.43 2.03
C PRO A 332 -8.73 -0.56 2.91
N LEU A 333 -9.13 -1.10 4.06
CA LEU A 333 -9.81 -0.31 5.10
C LEU A 333 -8.84 0.74 5.68
N PRO A 334 -9.33 1.95 6.00
CA PRO A 334 -8.53 2.99 6.65
C PRO A 334 -7.99 2.52 7.99
N ASP A 335 -6.73 2.86 8.26
CA ASP A 335 -6.05 2.60 9.53
C ASP A 335 -5.98 3.88 10.40
N GLN A 336 -5.36 3.78 11.57
CA GLN A 336 -5.27 4.93 12.50
C GLN A 336 -4.44 6.10 11.95
N MET A 337 -3.56 5.84 10.98
CA MET A 337 -2.66 6.82 10.37
C MET A 337 -3.22 7.42 9.06
N THR A 338 -4.24 6.79 8.48
CA THR A 338 -4.87 7.13 7.19
C THR A 338 -6.36 7.40 7.39
N GLN A 339 -6.68 8.55 7.98
CA GLN A 339 -8.05 8.89 8.39
C GLN A 339 -8.86 9.53 7.25
N CYS A 340 -10.14 9.18 7.16
CA CYS A 340 -11.03 9.60 6.08
C CYS A 340 -11.38 11.09 6.11
N GLU A 341 -11.88 11.59 7.25
CA GLU A 341 -12.60 12.88 7.27
C GLU A 341 -11.71 14.06 7.68
N SER A 342 -10.68 13.80 8.48
CA SER A 342 -9.75 14.78 9.05
C SER A 342 -8.51 14.05 9.57
N LEU A 343 -7.39 14.75 9.82
CA LEU A 343 -6.21 14.12 10.44
C LEU A 343 -6.45 13.79 11.92
N PHE A 344 -7.40 14.48 12.54
CA PHE A 344 -7.84 14.22 13.91
C PHE A 344 -9.36 13.97 13.96
N THR A 345 -9.76 12.70 13.97
CA THR A 345 -11.16 12.24 13.87
C THR A 345 -12.14 12.85 14.88
N SER A 346 -11.66 13.29 16.05
CA SER A 346 -12.51 13.77 17.14
C SER A 346 -12.20 15.22 17.49
N ALA A 347 -13.25 16.02 17.68
CA ALA A 347 -13.16 17.39 18.20
C ALA A 347 -12.40 17.46 19.54
N PHE A 348 -12.50 16.43 20.39
CA PHE A 348 -11.72 16.34 21.62
C PHE A 348 -10.22 16.20 21.34
N ILE A 349 -9.83 15.36 20.37
CA ILE A 349 -8.42 15.21 19.96
C ILE A 349 -7.90 16.52 19.36
N ARG A 350 -8.70 17.21 18.53
CA ARG A 350 -8.34 18.52 17.97
C ARG A 350 -8.15 19.58 19.05
N PHE A 351 -9.00 19.60 20.08
CA PHE A 351 -8.89 20.52 21.21
C PHE A 351 -7.60 20.29 22.00
N ILE A 352 -7.32 19.04 22.38
CA ILE A 352 -6.07 18.67 23.07
C ILE A 352 -4.84 18.97 22.19
N PHE A 353 -4.89 18.64 20.89
CA PHE A 353 -3.82 18.96 19.95
C PHE A 353 -3.57 20.47 19.87
N SER A 354 -4.61 21.29 19.76
CA SER A 354 -4.51 22.76 19.71
C SER A 354 -3.85 23.34 20.96
N ILE A 355 -4.14 22.79 22.15
CA ILE A 355 -3.45 23.15 23.39
C ILE A 355 -1.96 22.78 23.31
N ILE A 356 -1.62 21.59 22.81
CA ILE A 356 -0.23 21.15 22.65
C ILE A 356 0.54 22.05 21.67
N VAL A 357 -0.06 22.41 20.52
CA VAL A 357 0.54 23.36 19.58
C VAL A 357 0.80 24.70 20.27
N PHE A 358 -0.22 25.30 20.88
CA PHE A 358 -0.13 26.61 21.55
C PHE A 358 0.94 26.64 22.65
N VAL A 359 0.91 25.64 23.55
CA VAL A 359 1.89 25.52 24.64
C VAL A 359 3.29 25.33 24.09
N SER A 360 3.50 24.44 23.12
CA SER A 360 4.84 24.15 22.58
C SER A 360 5.45 25.39 21.87
N VAL A 361 4.67 26.08 21.04
CA VAL A 361 5.12 27.31 20.36
C VAL A 361 5.52 28.37 21.38
N ILE A 362 4.68 28.65 22.38
CA ILE A 362 4.96 29.70 23.38
C ILE A 362 6.12 29.29 24.29
N SER A 363 6.18 28.06 24.78
CA SER A 363 7.27 27.62 25.67
C SER A 363 8.62 27.66 24.97
N ASN A 364 8.68 27.22 23.71
CA ASN A 364 9.92 27.15 22.95
C ASN A 364 10.35 28.54 22.47
N LEU A 365 9.42 29.38 22.00
CA LEU A 365 9.69 30.76 21.62
C LEU A 365 10.17 31.60 22.82
N THR A 366 9.51 31.51 23.97
CA THR A 366 9.93 32.22 25.19
C THR A 366 11.29 31.72 25.68
N ALA A 367 11.54 30.40 25.69
CA ALA A 367 12.86 29.85 26.01
C ALA A 367 13.95 30.36 25.06
N LEU A 368 13.67 30.41 23.75
CA LEU A 368 14.59 30.88 22.72
C LEU A 368 14.89 32.38 22.90
N ILE A 369 13.87 33.23 23.07
CA ILE A 369 14.02 34.67 23.37
C ILE A 369 14.83 34.89 24.65
N ILE A 370 14.47 34.23 25.76
CA ILE A 370 15.19 34.34 27.04
C ILE A 370 16.64 33.89 26.88
N SER A 371 16.89 32.87 26.05
CA SER A 371 18.25 32.43 25.74
C SER A 371 19.01 33.50 24.98
N LEU A 372 18.51 34.00 23.84
CA LEU A 372 19.13 35.04 23.03
C LEU A 372 19.41 36.32 23.83
N CYS A 373 18.45 36.77 24.65
CA CYS A 373 18.66 37.91 25.54
C CYS A 373 19.83 37.67 26.51
N ARG A 374 19.97 36.47 27.10
CA ARG A 374 21.14 36.14 27.93
C ARG A 374 22.43 36.09 27.11
N LEU A 375 22.39 35.59 25.87
CA LEU A 375 23.56 35.55 24.99
C LEU A 375 24.04 36.98 24.66
N ILE A 376 23.12 37.91 24.38
CA ILE A 376 23.42 39.30 24.00
C ILE A 376 23.84 40.15 25.21
N THR A 377 23.13 40.06 26.35
CA THR A 377 23.42 40.87 27.55
C THR A 377 24.63 40.35 28.35
N SER A 378 25.09 39.14 28.08
CA SER A 378 26.26 38.57 28.76
C SER A 378 27.57 39.14 28.19
N SER A 379 28.32 39.85 29.03
CA SER A 379 29.70 40.24 28.72
C SER A 379 30.54 39.03 28.28
N TYR A 380 31.48 39.28 27.36
CA TYR A 380 32.26 38.35 26.52
C TYR A 380 32.80 37.07 27.19
N ASN A 381 32.93 37.02 28.53
CA ASN A 381 33.56 35.94 29.29
C ASN A 381 32.63 35.09 30.20
N ARG A 382 31.29 35.10 30.04
CA ARG A 382 30.34 34.37 30.94
C ARG A 382 29.41 33.33 30.31
N TRP A 383 29.77 32.75 29.17
CA TRP A 383 28.93 31.78 28.45
C TRP A 383 29.01 30.39 29.10
N SER A 384 28.02 30.01 29.92
CA SER A 384 27.99 28.68 30.53
C SER A 384 27.50 27.60 29.56
N ILE A 385 28.15 26.43 29.60
CA ILE A 385 27.83 25.26 28.74
C ILE A 385 26.34 24.90 28.83
N SER A 386 25.78 24.89 30.05
CA SER A 386 24.36 24.65 30.30
C SER A 386 23.42 25.64 29.60
N THR A 387 23.82 26.91 29.47
CA THR A 387 23.00 27.92 28.75
C THR A 387 22.99 27.59 27.27
N VAL A 388 24.16 27.31 26.66
CA VAL A 388 24.28 26.92 25.25
C VAL A 388 23.47 25.66 24.94
N LEU A 389 23.56 24.62 25.77
CA LEU A 389 22.80 23.37 25.59
C LEU A 389 21.28 23.57 25.75
N SER A 390 20.86 24.47 26.64
CA SER A 390 19.44 24.80 26.80
C SER A 390 18.90 25.63 25.62
N SER A 391 19.71 26.54 25.05
CA SER A 391 19.40 27.25 23.79
C SER A 391 19.26 26.27 22.63
N ASN A 392 20.19 25.31 22.52
CA ASN A 392 20.20 24.28 21.49
C ASN A 392 18.93 23.41 21.53
N LEU A 393 18.51 22.99 22.73
CA LEU A 393 17.26 22.25 22.90
C LEU A 393 16.02 23.10 22.52
N ALA A 394 15.96 24.36 22.96
CA ALA A 394 14.85 25.25 22.63
C ALA A 394 14.71 25.48 21.11
N LEU A 395 15.83 25.56 20.38
CA LEU A 395 15.83 25.67 18.92
C LEU A 395 15.29 24.41 18.24
N ALA A 396 15.73 23.22 18.67
CA ALA A 396 15.26 21.95 18.11
C ALA A 396 13.78 21.65 18.43
N ASP A 397 13.34 21.96 19.65
CA ASP A 397 11.92 21.86 20.04
C ASP A 397 11.06 22.90 19.29
N PHE A 398 11.58 24.09 18.98
CA PHE A 398 10.89 25.08 18.14
C PHE A 398 10.70 24.59 16.69
N ILE A 399 11.71 23.95 16.09
CA ILE A 399 11.59 23.30 14.77
C ILE A 399 10.48 22.24 14.79
N SER A 400 10.44 21.42 15.86
CA SER A 400 9.36 20.43 16.04
C SER A 400 7.97 21.08 16.17
N SER A 401 7.86 22.24 16.83
CA SER A 401 6.62 23.02 16.89
C SER A 401 6.16 23.54 15.52
N ILE A 402 7.07 23.87 14.59
CA ILE A 402 6.70 24.29 13.22
C ILE A 402 5.93 23.16 12.50
N TYR A 403 6.38 21.91 12.61
CA TYR A 403 5.64 20.78 12.04
C TYR A 403 4.23 20.64 12.65
N LEU A 404 4.08 20.77 13.97
CA LEU A 404 2.77 20.68 14.63
C LEU A 404 1.83 21.80 14.18
N VAL A 405 2.34 23.02 13.95
CA VAL A 405 1.58 24.13 13.36
C VAL A 405 1.15 23.81 11.93
N LEU A 406 2.06 23.29 11.09
CA LEU A 406 1.75 22.90 9.71
C LEU A 406 0.62 21.86 9.65
N VAL A 407 0.72 20.78 10.43
CA VAL A 407 -0.32 19.73 10.49
C VAL A 407 -1.65 20.30 11.00
N GLY A 408 -1.62 21.19 12.00
CA GLY A 408 -2.83 21.87 12.49
C GLY A 408 -3.51 22.75 11.44
N ILE A 409 -2.73 23.50 10.64
CA ILE A 409 -3.26 24.31 9.52
C ILE A 409 -3.93 23.41 8.48
N ILE A 410 -3.33 22.26 8.16
CA ILE A 410 -3.84 21.32 7.16
C ILE A 410 -5.14 20.64 7.63
N ASP A 411 -5.24 20.24 8.91
CA ASP A 411 -6.47 19.69 9.49
C ASP A 411 -7.63 20.70 9.44
N ILE A 412 -7.36 21.97 9.77
CA ILE A 412 -8.34 23.07 9.65
C ILE A 412 -8.71 23.31 8.18
N ARG A 413 -7.73 23.32 7.27
CA ARG A 413 -7.92 23.65 5.84
C ARG A 413 -8.77 22.62 5.09
N PHE A 414 -8.66 21.34 5.45
CA PHE A 414 -9.35 20.24 4.77
C PHE A 414 -10.47 19.61 5.59
N ASN A 415 -10.95 20.29 6.64
CA ASN A 415 -11.99 19.80 7.56
C ASN A 415 -13.14 19.06 6.84
N GLU A 416 -13.41 17.83 7.29
CA GLU A 416 -14.48 16.92 6.81
C GLU A 416 -14.40 16.47 5.33
N ARG A 417 -13.41 16.96 4.59
CA ARG A 417 -13.17 16.65 3.16
C ARG A 417 -11.77 16.13 2.90
N PHE A 418 -11.05 15.69 3.93
CA PHE A 418 -9.66 15.29 3.81
C PHE A 418 -9.45 14.22 2.74
N TYR A 419 -10.22 13.13 2.73
CA TYR A 419 -10.18 12.05 1.72
C TYR A 419 -10.16 12.51 0.25
N ILE A 420 -10.77 13.66 -0.07
CA ILE A 420 -10.80 14.22 -1.43
C ILE A 420 -9.46 14.87 -1.78
N LYS A 421 -8.83 15.53 -0.80
CA LYS A 421 -7.62 16.34 -1.00
C LYS A 421 -6.35 15.65 -0.49
N THR A 422 -6.46 14.43 0.07
CA THR A 422 -5.32 13.61 0.52
C THR A 422 -4.24 13.52 -0.55
N GLN A 423 -4.56 13.11 -1.79
CA GLN A 423 -3.56 12.91 -2.85
C GLN A 423 -2.85 14.22 -3.25
N LEU A 424 -3.57 15.35 -3.30
CA LEU A 424 -2.99 16.67 -3.56
C LEU A 424 -2.11 17.14 -2.39
N TRP A 425 -2.48 16.81 -1.15
CA TRP A 425 -1.67 17.10 0.03
C TRP A 425 -0.41 16.23 0.08
N THR A 426 -0.56 14.89 0.04
CA THR A 426 0.56 13.95 0.19
C THR A 426 1.59 14.16 -0.91
N ASN A 427 1.17 14.37 -2.17
CA ASN A 427 2.10 14.57 -3.29
C ASN A 427 2.67 16.00 -3.37
N SER A 428 2.29 16.92 -2.47
CA SER A 428 2.81 18.29 -2.47
C SER A 428 4.21 18.39 -1.86
N HIS A 429 4.99 19.36 -2.34
CA HIS A 429 6.25 19.75 -1.70
C HIS A 429 6.07 20.18 -0.22
N LEU A 430 4.89 20.67 0.17
CA LEU A 430 4.59 21.03 1.56
C LEU A 430 4.57 19.79 2.46
N CYS A 431 4.08 18.65 1.97
CA CYS A 431 4.15 17.38 2.70
C CYS A 431 5.60 16.90 2.84
N THR A 432 6.39 16.95 1.75
CA THR A 432 7.83 16.63 1.79
C THR A 432 8.60 17.51 2.79
N ILE A 433 8.32 18.81 2.82
CA ILE A 433 8.92 19.76 3.77
C ILE A 433 8.46 19.46 5.20
N ALA A 434 7.18 19.18 5.42
CA ALA A 434 6.65 18.84 6.74
C ALA A 434 7.31 17.57 7.30
N GLY A 435 7.44 16.52 6.49
CA GLY A 435 8.10 15.27 6.88
C GLY A 435 9.59 15.45 7.21
N PHE A 436 10.30 16.27 6.43
CA PHE A 436 11.68 16.64 6.74
C PHE A 436 11.77 17.38 8.09
N ILE A 437 10.95 18.41 8.31
CA ILE A 437 10.91 19.18 9.56
C ILE A 437 10.59 18.28 10.76
N TYR A 438 9.69 17.31 10.60
CA TYR A 438 9.34 16.34 11.64
C TYR A 438 10.54 15.50 12.08
N ILE A 439 11.18 14.79 11.14
CA ILE A 439 12.33 13.92 11.47
C ILE A 439 13.50 14.75 11.99
N PHE A 440 13.83 15.85 11.31
CA PHE A 440 14.93 16.73 11.70
C PHE A 440 14.72 17.35 13.08
N GLY A 441 13.51 17.83 13.38
CA GLY A 441 13.15 18.40 14.68
C GLY A 441 13.20 17.38 15.81
N ILE A 442 12.65 16.18 15.62
CA ILE A 442 12.67 15.12 16.65
C ILE A 442 14.09 14.63 16.92
N GLN A 443 14.87 14.35 15.87
CA GLN A 443 16.25 13.84 15.99
C GLN A 443 17.19 14.88 16.61
N SER A 444 17.10 16.14 16.19
CA SER A 444 17.90 17.21 16.81
C SER A 444 17.49 17.46 18.27
N SER A 445 16.19 17.35 18.59
CA SER A 445 15.67 17.54 19.95
C SER A 445 16.10 16.41 20.90
N ILE A 446 15.94 15.14 20.53
CA ILE A 446 16.34 14.01 21.38
C ILE A 446 17.86 13.99 21.62
N TYR A 447 18.65 14.35 20.61
CA TYR A 447 20.09 14.51 20.74
C TYR A 447 20.47 15.67 21.69
N ALA A 448 19.85 16.83 21.52
CA ALA A 448 20.03 17.99 22.42
C ALA A 448 19.63 17.65 23.86
N LEU A 449 18.59 16.83 24.04
CA LEU A 449 18.12 16.31 25.32
C LEU A 449 19.20 15.47 26.01
N THR A 450 19.79 14.54 25.27
CA THR A 450 20.85 13.64 25.76
C THR A 450 22.09 14.42 26.18
N LEU A 451 22.56 15.37 25.35
CA LEU A 451 23.70 16.23 25.71
C LEU A 451 23.44 17.05 26.98
N LEU A 452 22.24 17.63 27.13
CA LEU A 452 21.87 18.38 28.32
C LEU A 452 21.79 17.48 29.56
N THR A 453 21.24 16.27 29.44
CA THR A 453 21.22 15.29 30.54
C THR A 453 22.62 14.82 30.92
N PHE A 454 23.51 14.61 29.95
CA PHE A 454 24.90 14.20 30.22
C PHE A 454 25.74 15.31 30.87
N GLU A 455 25.57 16.58 30.46
CA GLU A 455 26.14 17.74 31.17
C GLU A 455 25.66 17.79 32.62
N ARG A 456 24.35 17.66 32.86
CA ARG A 456 23.77 17.67 34.20
C ARG A 456 24.28 16.52 35.08
N PHE A 457 24.33 15.31 34.53
CA PHE A 457 24.87 14.12 35.18
C PHE A 457 26.30 14.35 35.67
N TYR A 458 27.18 14.85 34.79
CA TYR A 458 28.57 15.12 35.15
C TYR A 458 28.68 16.23 36.19
N THR A 459 28.05 17.39 35.94
CA THR A 459 28.12 18.57 36.82
C THR A 459 27.60 18.28 38.23
N ILE A 460 26.56 17.44 38.37
CA ILE A 460 26.00 17.08 39.69
C ILE A 460 26.90 16.08 40.42
N LEU A 461 27.31 14.98 39.77
CA LEU A 461 28.07 13.92 40.45
C LEU A 461 29.53 14.29 40.74
N PHE A 462 30.16 15.10 39.89
CA PHE A 462 31.56 15.50 40.02
C PHE A 462 31.75 16.94 40.56
N SER A 463 30.69 17.55 41.10
CA SER A 463 30.64 18.90 41.69
C SER A 463 31.85 19.28 42.56
N PHE A 464 32.38 18.34 43.36
CA PHE A 464 33.53 18.55 44.24
C PHE A 464 34.89 18.71 43.52
N LYS A 465 34.99 18.30 42.25
CA LYS A 465 36.12 18.66 41.38
C LYS A 465 35.74 19.93 40.63
N ARG A 466 36.50 21.00 40.84
CA ARG A 466 36.32 22.33 40.20
C ARG A 466 36.73 22.33 38.71
N GLN A 467 36.31 21.32 37.97
CA GLN A 467 36.58 21.08 36.56
C GLN A 467 35.26 21.14 35.78
N THR A 468 35.23 21.92 34.70
CA THR A 468 34.13 21.88 33.74
C THR A 468 34.10 20.51 33.05
N PRO A 469 32.92 19.91 32.76
CA PRO A 469 32.82 18.59 32.12
C PRO A 469 33.67 18.45 30.85
N TRP A 470 33.71 19.49 30.02
CA TRP A 470 34.58 19.61 28.85
C TRP A 470 34.68 21.07 28.39
N PRO A 471 35.65 21.43 27.51
CA PRO A 471 35.77 22.78 26.98
C PRO A 471 34.58 23.18 26.09
N PRO A 472 34.22 24.47 25.99
CA PRO A 472 33.09 24.93 25.18
C PRO A 472 33.24 24.63 23.68
N LYS A 473 34.48 24.59 23.16
CA LYS A 473 34.76 24.15 21.77
C LYS A 473 34.26 22.73 21.51
N PHE A 474 34.46 21.82 22.48
CA PHE A 474 34.06 20.42 22.38
C PHE A 474 32.53 20.27 22.41
N THR A 475 31.85 21.05 23.27
CA THR A 475 30.38 21.15 23.26
C THR A 475 29.85 21.55 21.88
N LEU A 476 30.44 22.59 21.27
CA LEU A 476 30.00 23.09 19.96
C LEU A 476 30.23 22.04 18.85
N THR A 477 31.35 21.31 18.90
CA THR A 477 31.63 20.20 17.98
C THR A 477 30.57 19.10 18.09
N PHE A 478 30.22 18.66 19.31
CA PHE A 478 29.16 17.67 19.49
C PHE A 478 27.79 18.17 19.02
N ILE A 479 27.43 19.42 19.34
CA ILE A 479 26.22 20.05 18.81
C ILE A 479 26.22 19.92 17.27
N SER A 480 27.25 20.45 16.60
CA SER A 480 27.32 20.43 15.13
C SER A 480 27.24 19.02 14.52
N LEU A 481 27.86 18.02 15.17
CA LEU A 481 27.79 16.62 14.73
C LEU A 481 26.37 16.05 14.84
N GLY A 482 25.65 16.32 15.93
CA GLY A 482 24.26 15.88 16.08
C GLY A 482 23.30 16.55 15.11
N TRP A 483 23.47 17.84 14.83
CA TRP A 483 22.71 18.54 13.78
C TRP A 483 22.99 17.94 12.40
N LEU A 484 24.24 17.60 12.08
CA LEU A 484 24.61 16.94 10.83
C LEU A 484 23.99 15.54 10.71
N ILE A 485 24.04 14.72 11.76
CA ILE A 485 23.41 13.39 11.78
C ILE A 485 21.89 13.51 11.61
N SER A 486 21.25 14.42 12.33
CA SER A 486 19.79 14.67 12.24
C SER A 486 19.39 15.12 10.83
N PHE A 487 20.22 15.94 10.17
CA PHE A 487 20.02 16.35 8.78
C PHE A 487 20.11 15.16 7.83
N ILE A 488 21.18 14.35 7.92
CA ILE A 488 21.38 13.17 7.08
C ILE A 488 20.20 12.21 7.20
N VAL A 489 19.78 11.89 8.43
CA VAL A 489 18.63 10.99 8.69
C VAL A 489 17.34 11.56 8.09
N ALA A 490 17.07 12.85 8.26
CA ALA A 490 15.90 13.50 7.68
C ALA A 490 15.93 13.60 6.14
N SER A 491 17.13 13.57 5.52
CA SER A 491 17.29 13.57 4.06
C SER A 491 17.09 12.20 3.39
N LEU A 492 17.21 11.07 4.11
CA LEU A 492 17.06 9.73 3.50
C LEU A 492 15.66 9.51 2.85
N PRO A 493 14.54 9.94 3.45
CA PRO A 493 13.22 9.93 2.78
C PRO A 493 13.12 10.77 1.50
N LEU A 494 13.97 11.79 1.32
CA LEU A 494 13.99 12.61 0.10
C LEU A 494 14.56 11.85 -1.10
N ILE A 495 15.45 10.88 -0.87
CA ILE A 495 15.96 9.95 -1.89
C ILE A 495 15.13 8.65 -1.96
N ASN A 496 13.84 8.73 -1.61
CA ASN A 496 12.83 7.67 -1.70
C ASN A 496 13.02 6.45 -0.78
N ILE A 497 13.96 6.50 0.17
CA ILE A 497 14.13 5.50 1.25
C ILE A 497 13.07 5.78 2.32
N ASN A 498 11.99 5.00 2.33
CA ASN A 498 10.78 5.24 3.15
C ASN A 498 10.26 6.67 2.99
N ASN A 499 9.59 6.95 1.87
CA ASN A 499 9.19 8.30 1.49
C ASN A 499 8.07 8.90 2.37
N PHE A 500 7.98 10.23 2.40
CA PHE A 500 6.97 10.96 3.16
C PHE A 500 5.55 10.90 2.55
N HIS A 501 5.39 10.34 1.34
CA HIS A 501 4.12 10.36 0.61
C HIS A 501 3.16 9.22 1.03
N ALA A 502 3.63 8.28 1.85
CA ALA A 502 2.88 7.07 2.22
C ALA A 502 1.69 7.27 3.17
N ASN A 503 1.63 8.38 3.93
CA ASN A 503 0.53 8.64 4.86
C ASN A 503 0.17 10.13 4.96
N SER A 504 -1.00 10.42 5.53
CA SER A 504 -1.53 11.78 5.63
C SER A 504 -0.75 12.73 6.54
N LEU A 505 0.03 12.19 7.48
CA LEU A 505 0.86 12.97 8.41
C LEU A 505 2.24 13.32 7.81
N CYS A 506 2.57 12.81 6.62
CA CYS A 506 3.86 13.00 5.96
C CYS A 506 5.05 12.40 6.72
N VAL A 507 4.83 11.29 7.42
CA VAL A 507 5.85 10.65 8.28
C VAL A 507 6.33 9.33 7.65
N PRO A 508 7.65 9.03 7.62
CA PRO A 508 8.16 7.87 6.89
C PRO A 508 7.94 6.59 7.70
N PHE A 509 6.79 5.93 7.50
CA PHE A 509 6.39 4.67 8.15
C PHE A 509 6.01 3.54 7.18
N ARG A 510 6.48 3.59 5.92
CA ARG A 510 6.29 2.50 4.95
C ARG A 510 7.14 1.28 5.36
N VAL A 511 6.62 0.07 5.16
CA VAL A 511 7.29 -1.21 5.55
C VAL A 511 7.48 -2.19 4.38
N GLU A 512 7.24 -1.74 3.15
CA GLU A 512 7.24 -2.56 1.93
C GLU A 512 8.61 -3.16 1.61
N ASN A 513 9.65 -2.32 1.55
CA ASN A 513 10.98 -2.75 1.08
C ASN A 513 11.98 -3.00 2.21
N VAL A 514 13.04 -3.76 1.92
CA VAL A 514 14.14 -4.03 2.87
C VAL A 514 14.77 -2.73 3.38
N PHE A 515 14.99 -1.75 2.49
CA PHE A 515 15.52 -0.43 2.85
C PHE A 515 14.58 0.36 3.76
N ASP A 516 13.26 0.27 3.53
CA ASP A 516 12.26 0.97 4.37
C ASP A 516 12.27 0.40 5.80
N ARG A 517 12.28 -0.94 5.91
CA ARG A 517 12.38 -1.66 7.19
C ARG A 517 13.70 -1.38 7.92
N LEU A 518 14.83 -1.36 7.21
CA LEU A 518 16.14 -1.07 7.79
C LEU A 518 16.21 0.37 8.32
N TYR A 519 15.72 1.36 7.56
CA TYR A 519 15.66 2.75 7.99
C TYR A 519 14.82 2.89 9.27
N LEU A 520 13.62 2.29 9.31
CA LEU A 520 12.76 2.30 10.51
C LEU A 520 13.41 1.64 11.71
N PHE A 521 14.00 0.45 11.51
CA PHE A 521 14.67 -0.29 12.57
C PHE A 521 15.82 0.54 13.18
N LEU A 522 16.65 1.16 12.35
CA LEU A 522 17.75 2.01 12.81
C LEU A 522 17.22 3.25 13.55
N LEU A 523 16.27 3.99 12.96
CA LEU A 523 15.67 5.20 13.53
C LEU A 523 15.10 4.93 14.93
N ILE A 524 14.26 3.90 15.05
CA ILE A 524 13.60 3.51 16.31
C ILE A 524 14.64 3.02 17.33
N THR A 525 15.64 2.25 16.90
CA THR A 525 16.70 1.76 17.79
C THR A 525 17.54 2.91 18.35
N PHE A 526 17.92 3.89 17.52
CA PHE A 526 18.63 5.09 17.97
C PHE A 526 17.81 5.89 19.00
N ASP A 527 16.52 6.13 18.73
CA ASP A 527 15.63 6.83 19.65
C ASP A 527 15.51 6.11 21.01
N ILE A 528 15.33 4.78 20.99
CA ILE A 528 15.28 3.96 22.21
C ILE A 528 16.61 4.03 22.99
N CYS A 529 17.75 3.96 22.31
CA CYS A 529 19.07 4.09 22.95
C CYS A 529 19.25 5.47 23.62
N PHE A 530 18.88 6.57 22.96
CA PHE A 530 18.93 7.90 23.56
C PHE A 530 17.99 8.05 24.76
N ILE A 531 16.76 7.54 24.66
CA ILE A 531 15.80 7.51 25.78
C ILE A 531 16.36 6.71 26.96
N ALA A 532 16.94 5.53 26.70
CA ALA A 532 17.54 4.69 27.75
C ALA A 532 18.69 5.42 28.46
N ILE A 533 19.61 6.05 27.72
CA ILE A 533 20.70 6.86 28.30
C ILE A 533 20.14 7.98 29.18
N ILE A 534 19.12 8.70 28.71
CA ILE A 534 18.47 9.77 29.48
C ILE A 534 17.86 9.23 30.77
N ILE A 535 17.12 8.11 30.72
CA ILE A 535 16.49 7.49 31.89
C ILE A 535 17.57 7.02 32.88
N THR A 536 18.58 6.28 32.42
CA THR A 536 19.67 5.78 33.29
C THR A 536 20.44 6.91 33.96
N CYS A 537 20.83 7.95 33.21
CA CYS A 537 21.53 9.11 33.78
C CYS A 537 20.67 9.83 34.83
N ASN A 538 19.38 10.09 34.55
CA ASN A 538 18.50 10.71 35.53
C ASN A 538 18.26 9.82 36.75
N GLY A 539 18.06 8.51 36.58
CA GLY A 539 17.91 7.56 37.68
C GLY A 539 19.13 7.52 38.60
N LEU A 540 20.34 7.53 38.04
CA LEU A 540 21.58 7.64 38.81
C LEU A 540 21.72 8.98 39.55
N ILE A 541 21.18 10.08 39.01
CA ILE A 541 21.10 11.38 39.71
C ILE A 541 20.09 11.30 40.86
N CYS A 542 18.84 10.92 40.61
CA CYS A 542 17.80 10.84 41.66
C CYS A 542 18.22 9.80 42.76
N PHE A 543 19.04 8.77 42.46
CA PHE A 543 19.61 7.78 43.41
C PHE A 543 20.82 8.28 44.24
N ASN A 544 21.84 8.87 43.62
CA ASN A 544 22.99 9.38 44.39
C ASN A 544 22.57 10.53 45.31
N PHE A 545 21.55 11.31 44.90
CA PHE A 545 20.96 12.32 45.74
C PHE A 545 20.26 11.72 46.98
N SER A 546 19.44 10.67 46.84
CA SER A 546 18.76 10.05 47.99
C SER A 546 19.72 9.42 49.01
N LYS A 547 20.91 9.00 48.58
CA LYS A 547 21.98 8.51 49.46
C LYS A 547 22.74 9.63 50.21
N SER A 548 22.64 10.88 49.78
CA SER A 548 23.45 12.02 50.27
C SER A 548 22.89 12.74 51.52
N HIS A 549 22.23 12.02 52.44
CA HIS A 549 21.74 12.56 53.71
C HIS A 549 22.88 12.88 54.72
N VAL A 550 23.63 13.98 54.50
CA VAL A 550 24.61 14.52 55.47
C VAL A 550 24.53 16.07 55.51
N HIS A 551 24.62 16.62 56.72
CA HIS A 551 24.34 18.04 57.06
C HIS A 551 25.37 19.07 56.54
N THR A 552 24.88 20.27 56.18
CA THR A 552 25.46 21.58 56.56
C THR A 552 24.48 22.72 56.28
N SER A 553 24.36 23.70 57.18
CA SER A 553 23.29 24.72 57.15
C SER A 553 23.49 25.83 56.11
N ASN A 554 24.73 26.14 55.73
CA ASN A 554 25.03 27.17 54.72
C ASN A 554 24.73 26.70 53.29
N ASP A 555 24.83 25.39 53.01
CA ASP A 555 24.55 24.81 51.70
C ASP A 555 23.05 24.60 51.44
N ALA A 556 22.19 24.74 52.45
CA ALA A 556 20.74 24.49 52.32
C ALA A 556 20.09 25.24 51.14
N ARG A 557 20.57 26.44 50.76
CA ARG A 557 20.06 27.17 49.59
C ARG A 557 20.57 26.65 48.24
N ALA A 558 21.75 26.03 48.21
CA ALA A 558 22.29 25.34 47.04
C ALA A 558 21.65 23.96 46.90
N THR A 559 21.58 23.20 47.99
CA THR A 559 20.90 21.89 48.07
C THR A 559 19.41 22.02 47.75
N LEU A 560 18.71 23.07 48.23
CA LEU A 560 17.31 23.32 47.85
C LEU A 560 17.20 23.66 46.36
N LYS A 561 18.10 24.47 45.78
CA LYS A 561 18.08 24.75 44.33
C LYS A 561 18.34 23.50 43.49
N ILE A 562 19.29 22.66 43.89
CA ILE A 562 19.59 21.38 43.22
C ILE A 562 18.41 20.42 43.39
N LEU A 563 17.83 20.32 44.59
CA LEU A 563 16.63 19.54 44.87
C LEU A 563 15.44 20.01 44.03
N THR A 564 15.17 21.31 43.94
CA THR A 564 14.11 21.85 43.07
C THR A 564 14.41 21.61 41.60
N LEU A 565 15.67 21.63 41.17
CA LEU A 565 16.06 21.30 39.79
C LEU A 565 15.88 19.80 39.49
N VAL A 566 16.32 18.93 40.40
CA VAL A 566 16.21 17.47 40.32
C VAL A 566 14.74 17.07 40.39
N ILE A 567 13.94 17.62 41.30
CA ILE A 567 12.48 17.44 41.35
C ILE A 567 11.84 17.97 40.06
N ALA A 568 12.22 19.14 39.54
CA ALA A 568 11.69 19.62 38.26
C ALA A 568 12.11 18.74 37.06
N ILE A 569 13.20 17.99 37.16
CA ILE A 569 13.65 17.00 36.15
C ILE A 569 12.92 15.65 36.34
N CYS A 570 12.92 15.06 37.55
CA CYS A 570 12.21 13.83 37.95
C CYS A 570 10.67 14.07 38.21
N ILE A 571 10.07 15.19 37.75
CA ILE A 571 8.60 15.48 37.68
C ILE A 571 8.17 16.05 36.31
N SER A 572 8.97 16.90 35.65
CA SER A 572 8.53 17.54 34.38
C SER A 572 8.89 16.79 33.11
N ARG A 573 9.21 15.49 33.24
CA ARG A 573 9.51 14.51 32.20
C ARG A 573 9.07 13.13 32.65
#